data_AF-A0A536XH06-F1
#
_entry.id   AF-A0A536XH06-F1
#
_cell.length_a   1.000
_cell.length_b   1.000
_cell.length_c   1.000
_cell.angle_alpha   90.00
_cell.angle_beta   90.00
_cell.angle_gamma   90.00
#
_symmetry.space_group_name_H-M   'P 1'
#
loop_
_entity.id
_entity.type
_entity.pdbx_description
1 polymer ?
#
loop_
_entity_poly.entity_id
_entity_poly.type
_entity_poly.pdbx_seq_one_letter_code
_entity_poly.pdbx_strand_id
1 'polypeptide(L)'
;RRWRIGRATDTALQPDVPLKILARFEPEAEWLLEPGDMLYLPPRWAHEGMAEGDCMTCSIGFRAAGRSEIGREVLQRALDAEDAVNADALYRDSAQSATTTPGLVPAALQAFASEAVARLVSEPKTLARALGEWLSEPKPQVWFDDGRSLAAGAAVRLDRRTRVLYDEHHVFINGESFRAGGRDATLMRRLADQRRLSANEVRRLGAAAAQWLDDWAEAGWLHADEESAP
;
A
#
# COMPACT_ATOMS: atom_id res chain seq x y z
N ARG A 1 -26.29 -18.22 7.27
CA ARG A 1 -26.63 -17.24 6.18
C ARG A 1 -26.72 -18.00 4.87
N ARG A 2 -27.80 -17.83 4.09
CA ARG A 2 -27.96 -18.44 2.77
C ARG A 2 -27.27 -17.60 1.70
N TRP A 3 -26.37 -18.21 0.94
CA TRP A 3 -25.61 -17.58 -0.13
C TRP A 3 -25.98 -18.20 -1.47
N ARG A 4 -26.33 -17.35 -2.44
CA ARG A 4 -26.54 -17.71 -3.84
C ARG A 4 -25.46 -17.05 -4.68
N ILE A 5 -24.79 -17.78 -5.55
CA ILE A 5 -23.68 -17.24 -6.36
C ILE A 5 -23.79 -17.64 -7.81
N GLY A 6 -23.17 -16.86 -8.69
CA GLY A 6 -23.04 -17.17 -10.11
C GLY A 6 -22.02 -16.26 -10.78
N ARG A 7 -21.54 -16.63 -11.97
CA ARG A 7 -20.63 -15.78 -12.74
C ARG A 7 -21.38 -14.55 -13.24
N ALA A 8 -20.80 -13.36 -13.05
CA ALA A 8 -21.38 -12.13 -13.56
C ALA A 8 -20.94 -11.91 -15.02
N THR A 9 -21.63 -12.53 -15.97
CA THR A 9 -21.42 -12.31 -17.42
C THR A 9 -22.05 -11.00 -17.89
N ASP A 10 -23.21 -10.66 -17.32
CA ASP A 10 -23.89 -9.39 -17.49
C ASP A 10 -23.74 -8.54 -16.22
N THR A 11 -23.17 -7.35 -16.39
CA THR A 11 -22.88 -6.42 -15.29
C THR A 11 -23.77 -5.18 -15.33
N ALA A 12 -24.85 -5.20 -16.12
CA ALA A 12 -25.84 -4.14 -16.11
C ALA A 12 -26.38 -3.92 -14.70
N LEU A 13 -26.33 -2.67 -14.23
CA LEU A 13 -26.82 -2.30 -12.91
C LEU A 13 -28.24 -1.76 -13.01
N GLN A 14 -28.99 -1.91 -11.93
CA GLN A 14 -30.27 -1.22 -11.78
C GLN A 14 -30.03 0.30 -11.79
N PRO A 15 -30.76 1.07 -12.61
CA PRO A 15 -30.67 2.52 -12.60
C PRO A 15 -31.31 3.09 -11.32
N ASP A 16 -30.94 4.34 -11.00
CA ASP A 16 -31.62 5.17 -10.00
C ASP A 16 -31.66 4.60 -8.56
N VAL A 17 -30.72 3.72 -8.21
CA VAL A 17 -30.51 3.23 -6.84
C VAL A 17 -29.11 3.60 -6.33
N PRO A 18 -28.95 3.89 -5.01
CA PRO A 18 -27.66 4.29 -4.45
C PRO A 18 -26.66 3.13 -4.31
N LEU A 19 -27.12 1.88 -4.53
CA LEU A 19 -26.32 0.67 -4.40
C LEU A 19 -26.07 0.02 -5.76
N LYS A 20 -24.91 -0.61 -5.93
CA LYS A 20 -24.57 -1.37 -7.13
C LYS A 20 -25.29 -2.73 -7.10
N ILE A 21 -26.50 -2.78 -7.64
CA ILE A 21 -27.32 -4.00 -7.73
C ILE A 21 -27.37 -4.43 -9.20
N LEU A 22 -27.10 -5.71 -9.48
CA LEU A 22 -27.24 -6.27 -10.83
C LEU A 22 -28.71 -6.25 -11.26
N ALA A 23 -28.96 -5.81 -12.49
CA ALA A 23 -30.30 -5.82 -13.08
C ALA A 23 -30.80 -7.24 -13.34
N ARG A 24 -29.86 -8.17 -13.59
CA ARG A 24 -30.13 -9.60 -13.81
C ARG A 24 -29.12 -10.43 -13.03
N PHE A 25 -29.61 -11.41 -12.28
CA PHE A 25 -28.77 -12.37 -11.57
C PHE A 25 -29.44 -13.75 -11.58
N GLU A 26 -28.76 -14.70 -12.19
CA GLU A 26 -29.14 -16.12 -12.21
C GLU A 26 -28.09 -16.91 -11.43
N PRO A 27 -28.43 -17.44 -10.24
CA PRO A 27 -27.47 -18.17 -9.45
C PRO A 27 -27.19 -19.56 -10.04
N GLU A 28 -25.92 -19.93 -10.04
CA GLU A 28 -25.43 -21.25 -10.44
C GLU A 28 -25.40 -22.22 -9.25
N ALA A 29 -25.27 -21.71 -8.02
CA ALA A 29 -25.20 -22.52 -6.82
C ALA A 29 -25.74 -21.78 -5.59
N GLU A 30 -26.14 -22.57 -4.59
CA GLU A 30 -26.69 -22.09 -3.32
C GLU A 30 -26.17 -22.93 -2.16
N TRP A 31 -25.81 -22.26 -1.06
CA TRP A 31 -25.41 -22.90 0.19
C TRP A 31 -25.98 -22.16 1.40
N LEU A 32 -26.26 -22.90 2.47
CA LEU A 32 -26.51 -22.35 3.79
C LEU A 32 -25.23 -22.50 4.62
N LEU A 33 -24.62 -21.38 4.99
CA LEU A 33 -23.39 -21.35 5.80
C LEU A 33 -23.70 -21.21 7.29
N GLU A 34 -23.01 -22.03 8.09
CA GLU A 34 -23.00 -22.03 9.55
C GLU A 34 -21.76 -21.27 10.10
N PRO A 35 -21.72 -20.96 11.41
CA PRO A 35 -20.54 -20.34 12.03
C PRO A 35 -19.29 -21.21 11.86
N GLY A 36 -18.26 -20.64 11.22
CA GLY A 36 -17.00 -21.32 10.91
C GLY A 36 -16.82 -21.64 9.43
N ASP A 37 -17.91 -21.68 8.66
CA ASP A 37 -17.84 -21.89 7.21
C ASP A 37 -17.25 -20.70 6.46
N MET A 38 -16.55 -20.99 5.37
CA MET A 38 -15.92 -19.98 4.51
C MET A 38 -16.37 -20.12 3.06
N LEU A 39 -16.78 -19.00 2.46
CA LEU A 39 -17.09 -18.90 1.03
C LEU A 39 -16.05 -18.01 0.35
N TYR A 40 -15.24 -18.58 -0.52
CA TYR A 40 -14.31 -17.83 -1.36
C TYR A 40 -14.96 -17.46 -2.70
N LEU A 41 -14.91 -16.18 -3.06
CA LEU A 41 -15.42 -15.66 -4.33
C LEU A 41 -14.29 -14.94 -5.07
N PRO A 42 -13.88 -15.42 -6.26
CA PRO A 42 -12.94 -14.68 -7.08
C PRO A 42 -13.60 -13.44 -7.69
N PRO A 43 -12.82 -12.49 -8.24
CA PRO A 43 -13.36 -11.30 -8.87
C PRO A 43 -14.40 -11.62 -9.95
N ARG A 44 -15.45 -10.79 -10.05
CA ARG A 44 -16.58 -10.91 -11.00
C ARG A 44 -17.51 -12.10 -10.76
N TRP A 45 -17.59 -12.58 -9.52
CA TRP A 45 -18.66 -13.47 -9.09
C TRP A 45 -19.78 -12.68 -8.39
N ALA A 46 -20.97 -12.75 -8.97
CA ALA A 46 -22.17 -12.23 -8.35
C ALA A 46 -22.53 -13.10 -7.15
N HIS A 47 -22.98 -12.47 -6.08
CA HIS A 47 -23.37 -13.13 -4.84
C HIS A 47 -24.51 -12.38 -4.16
N GLU A 48 -25.46 -13.13 -3.63
CA GLU A 48 -26.60 -12.66 -2.84
C GLU A 48 -26.59 -13.42 -1.52
N GLY A 49 -26.52 -12.69 -0.40
CA GLY A 49 -26.44 -13.27 0.93
C GLY A 49 -27.64 -12.88 1.78
N MET A 50 -28.56 -13.82 2.01
CA MET A 50 -29.75 -13.62 2.85
C MET A 50 -29.53 -14.21 4.25
N ALA A 51 -29.76 -13.40 5.28
CA ALA A 51 -29.67 -13.83 6.67
C ALA A 51 -30.80 -14.83 6.99
N GLU A 52 -30.47 -15.87 7.76
CA GLU A 52 -31.45 -16.76 8.38
C GLU A 52 -31.34 -16.57 9.89
N GLY A 53 -32.19 -15.70 10.44
CA GLY A 53 -32.07 -15.20 11.81
C GLY A 53 -30.93 -14.20 12.01
N ASP A 54 -30.54 -14.02 13.27
CA ASP A 54 -29.45 -13.13 13.65
C ASP A 54 -28.11 -13.67 13.13
N CYS A 55 -27.36 -12.84 12.41
CA CYS A 55 -26.09 -13.25 11.85
C CYS A 55 -25.07 -12.11 11.73
N MET A 56 -23.80 -12.49 11.78
CA MET A 56 -22.65 -11.65 11.46
C MET A 56 -21.89 -12.27 10.29
N THR A 57 -21.24 -11.45 9.47
CA THR A 57 -20.43 -11.91 8.35
C THR A 57 -19.13 -11.13 8.31
N CYS A 58 -18.01 -11.83 8.31
CA CYS A 58 -16.67 -11.25 8.26
C CYS A 58 -16.13 -11.35 6.83
N SER A 59 -16.18 -10.26 6.07
CA SER A 59 -15.68 -10.22 4.69
C SER A 59 -14.20 -9.85 4.65
N ILE A 60 -13.36 -10.80 4.24
CA ILE A 60 -11.92 -10.57 4.02
C ILE A 60 -11.70 -10.23 2.55
N GLY A 61 -11.57 -8.94 2.24
CA GLY A 61 -11.38 -8.44 0.89
C GLY A 61 -9.92 -8.38 0.47
N PHE A 62 -9.65 -8.76 -0.79
CA PHE A 62 -8.36 -8.54 -1.46
C PHE A 62 -8.47 -7.34 -2.41
N ARG A 63 -7.35 -6.65 -2.64
CA ARG A 63 -7.24 -5.56 -3.61
C ARG A 63 -6.18 -5.90 -4.64
N ALA A 64 -6.51 -5.71 -5.91
CA ALA A 64 -5.56 -5.68 -7.00
C ALA A 64 -5.70 -4.32 -7.70
N ALA A 65 -4.59 -3.59 -7.83
CA ALA A 65 -4.56 -2.31 -8.49
C ALA A 65 -4.31 -2.46 -9.99
N GLY A 66 -4.91 -1.58 -10.78
CA GLY A 66 -4.69 -1.55 -12.23
C GLY A 66 -3.30 -0.99 -12.59
N ARG A 67 -2.79 -1.30 -13.78
CA ARG A 67 -1.50 -0.77 -14.26
C ARG A 67 -1.45 0.76 -14.24
N SER A 68 -2.52 1.42 -14.67
CA SER A 68 -2.61 2.89 -14.70
C SER A 68 -2.67 3.51 -13.31
N GLU A 69 -3.29 2.82 -12.35
CA GLU A 69 -3.33 3.25 -10.95
C GLU A 69 -1.94 3.16 -10.33
N ILE A 70 -1.30 2.00 -10.42
CA ILE A 70 0.08 1.79 -9.94
C ILE A 70 1.02 2.83 -10.55
N GLY A 71 0.95 3.03 -11.87
CA GLY A 71 1.83 3.98 -12.55
C GLY A 71 1.67 5.42 -12.08
N ARG A 72 0.44 5.87 -11.79
CA ARG A 72 0.17 7.22 -11.28
C ARG A 72 0.68 7.39 -9.84
N GLU A 73 0.34 6.46 -8.96
CA GLU A 73 0.67 6.52 -7.53
C GLU A 73 2.18 6.45 -7.29
N VAL A 74 2.87 5.57 -8.01
CA VAL A 74 4.33 5.44 -7.93
C VAL A 74 5.03 6.68 -8.46
N LEU A 75 4.58 7.21 -9.61
CA LEU A 75 5.20 8.40 -10.19
C LEU A 75 5.01 9.63 -9.30
N GLN A 76 3.80 9.83 -8.75
CA GLN A 76 3.53 10.94 -7.85
C GLN A 76 4.46 10.92 -6.64
N ARG A 77 4.59 9.78 -5.96
CA ARG A 77 5.49 9.64 -4.81
C ARG A 77 6.97 9.77 -5.16
N ALA A 78 7.37 9.28 -6.33
CA ALA A 78 8.75 9.42 -6.79
C ALA A 78 9.13 10.91 -6.95
N LEU A 79 8.21 11.72 -7.48
CA LEU A 79 8.41 13.17 -7.62
C LEU A 79 8.47 13.89 -6.27
N ASP A 80 7.67 13.47 -5.28
CA ASP A 80 7.69 14.06 -3.93
C ASP A 80 8.99 13.77 -3.17
N ALA A 81 9.67 12.68 -3.54
CA ALA A 81 10.87 12.21 -2.84
C ALA A 81 12.19 12.70 -3.46
N GLU A 82 12.13 13.45 -4.57
CA GLU A 82 13.28 14.19 -5.10
C GLU A 82 13.48 15.47 -4.27
N ASP A 83 14.31 15.38 -3.23
CA ASP A 83 15.06 16.55 -2.77
C ASP A 83 15.88 17.02 -3.97
N ALA A 84 15.46 18.09 -4.65
CA ALA A 84 16.18 19.07 -5.49
C ALA A 84 17.62 18.74 -5.99
N VAL A 85 17.92 17.49 -6.36
CA VAL A 85 19.27 17.00 -6.71
C VAL A 85 19.24 16.48 -8.14
N ASN A 86 18.84 17.37 -9.04
CA ASN A 86 19.53 17.52 -10.31
C ASN A 86 19.57 19.01 -10.59
N ALA A 87 20.77 19.57 -10.69
CA ALA A 87 20.98 20.93 -11.16
C ALA A 87 20.40 21.03 -12.57
N ASP A 88 19.18 21.56 -12.68
CA ASP A 88 18.42 21.58 -13.93
C ASP A 88 19.25 22.25 -15.02
N ALA A 89 19.68 21.44 -15.99
CA ALA A 89 20.18 21.96 -17.23
C ALA A 89 19.00 22.64 -17.93
N LEU A 90 18.95 23.97 -17.87
CA LEU A 90 17.94 24.75 -18.58
C LEU A 90 17.92 24.38 -20.06
N TYR A 91 16.72 24.29 -20.65
CA TYR A 91 16.58 24.16 -22.10
C TYR A 91 17.32 25.31 -22.80
N ARG A 92 18.11 24.98 -23.83
CA ARG A 92 18.85 25.95 -24.63
C ARG A 92 18.49 25.76 -26.10
N ASP A 93 18.12 26.86 -26.75
CA ASP A 93 17.66 26.92 -28.13
C ASP A 93 18.56 27.78 -29.02
N SER A 94 19.85 27.91 -28.68
CA SER A 94 20.80 28.77 -29.42
C SER A 94 20.98 28.40 -30.90
N ALA A 95 20.53 27.21 -31.32
CA ALA A 95 20.54 26.75 -32.71
C ALA A 95 19.17 26.88 -33.40
N GLN A 96 18.14 27.40 -32.73
CA GLN A 96 16.79 27.52 -33.27
C GLN A 96 16.72 28.67 -34.28
N SER A 97 16.27 28.34 -35.50
CA SER A 97 16.05 29.34 -36.54
C SER A 97 14.80 30.19 -36.28
N ALA A 98 14.74 31.37 -36.89
CA ALA A 98 13.53 32.19 -36.87
C ALA A 98 12.33 31.42 -37.44
N THR A 99 11.18 31.52 -36.79
CA THR A 99 9.95 30.80 -37.18
C THR A 99 8.91 31.76 -37.73
N THR A 100 8.12 31.29 -38.70
CA THR A 100 6.89 31.94 -39.17
C THR A 100 5.63 31.37 -38.51
N THR A 101 5.78 30.36 -37.65
CA THR A 101 4.69 29.65 -36.95
C THR A 101 4.88 29.70 -35.42
N PRO A 102 4.72 30.87 -34.77
CA PRO A 102 5.06 31.06 -33.35
C PRO A 102 4.22 30.24 -32.36
N GLY A 103 3.07 29.70 -32.78
CA GLY A 103 2.25 28.80 -31.95
C GLY A 103 2.69 27.33 -31.96
N LEU A 104 3.66 26.95 -32.79
CA LEU A 104 4.14 25.57 -32.88
C LEU A 104 5.24 25.32 -31.84
N VAL A 105 5.02 24.35 -30.96
CA VAL A 105 6.04 23.90 -30.00
C VAL A 105 7.20 23.24 -30.75
N PRO A 106 8.46 23.74 -30.63
CA PRO A 106 9.60 23.18 -31.36
C PRO A 106 9.83 21.70 -31.06
N ALA A 107 10.13 20.91 -32.09
CA ALA A 107 10.41 19.47 -31.93
C ALA A 107 11.59 19.22 -30.97
N ALA A 108 12.60 20.09 -30.96
CA ALA A 108 13.72 20.02 -30.03
C ALA A 108 13.27 20.18 -28.57
N LEU A 109 12.31 21.06 -28.28
CA LEU A 109 11.75 21.21 -26.94
C LEU A 109 10.92 19.99 -26.53
N GLN A 110 10.15 19.40 -27.44
CA GLN A 110 9.42 18.15 -27.18
C GLN A 110 10.36 16.99 -26.86
N ALA A 111 11.47 16.87 -27.58
CA ALA A 111 12.51 15.87 -27.33
C ALA A 111 13.18 16.09 -25.97
N PHE A 112 13.55 17.34 -25.65
CA PHE A 112 14.11 17.70 -24.35
C PHE A 112 13.16 17.35 -23.20
N ALA A 113 11.88 17.69 -23.31
CA ALA A 113 10.88 17.35 -22.29
C ALA A 113 10.70 15.83 -22.14
N SER A 114 10.70 15.08 -23.26
CA SER A 114 10.60 13.62 -23.23
C SER A 114 11.80 12.97 -22.55
N GLU A 115 13.02 13.47 -22.81
CA GLU A 115 14.24 13.01 -22.14
C GLU A 115 14.23 13.34 -20.65
N ALA A 116 13.79 14.53 -20.26
CA ALA A 116 13.66 14.93 -18.85
C ALA A 116 12.73 13.97 -18.10
N VAL A 117 11.53 13.69 -18.65
CA VAL A 117 10.60 12.71 -18.06
C VAL A 117 11.21 11.31 -18.02
N ALA A 118 11.88 10.87 -19.09
CA ALA A 118 12.52 9.57 -19.13
C ALA A 118 13.59 9.41 -18.04
N ARG A 119 14.37 10.46 -17.76
CA ARG A 119 15.37 10.46 -16.69
C ARG A 119 14.73 10.33 -15.31
N LEU A 120 13.68 11.10 -15.03
CA LEU A 120 12.93 11.02 -13.76
C LEU A 120 12.45 9.59 -13.46
N VAL A 121 11.94 8.89 -14.49
CA VAL A 121 11.44 7.51 -14.33
C VAL A 121 12.51 6.44 -14.52
N SER A 122 13.76 6.81 -14.80
CA SER A 122 14.84 5.85 -15.09
C SER A 122 15.51 5.27 -13.85
N GLU A 123 15.22 5.79 -12.65
CA GLU A 123 15.81 5.34 -11.39
C GLU A 123 15.00 4.19 -10.75
N PRO A 124 15.41 2.92 -10.90
CA PRO A 124 14.55 1.80 -10.48
C PRO A 124 14.40 1.72 -8.96
N LYS A 125 15.40 2.20 -8.21
CA LYS A 125 15.38 2.23 -6.74
C LYS A 125 14.36 3.22 -6.21
N THR A 126 14.22 4.37 -6.87
CA THR A 126 13.25 5.41 -6.52
C THR A 126 11.83 4.90 -6.75
N LEU A 127 11.58 4.25 -7.90
CA LEU A 127 10.29 3.61 -8.19
C LEU A 127 9.96 2.46 -7.23
N ALA A 128 10.92 1.61 -6.89
CA ALA A 128 10.72 0.51 -5.95
C ALA A 128 10.36 1.02 -4.55
N ARG A 129 11.05 2.06 -4.07
CA ARG A 129 10.73 2.72 -2.80
C ARG A 129 9.31 3.27 -2.80
N ALA A 130 8.97 4.07 -3.83
CA ALA A 130 7.65 4.68 -3.97
C ALA A 130 6.52 3.63 -4.02
N LEU A 131 6.78 2.48 -4.66
CA LEU A 131 5.84 1.36 -4.68
C LEU A 131 5.63 0.78 -3.27
N GLY A 132 6.68 0.56 -2.50
CA GLY A 132 6.58 0.02 -1.14
C GLY A 132 5.88 0.98 -0.17
N GLU A 133 6.15 2.28 -0.28
CA GLU A 133 5.45 3.34 0.46
C GLU A 133 3.96 3.31 0.16
N TRP A 134 3.56 3.41 -1.12
CA TRP A 134 2.15 3.35 -1.49
C TRP A 134 1.46 2.04 -1.06
N LEU A 135 2.15 0.90 -1.22
CA LEU A 135 1.58 -0.38 -0.83
C LEU A 135 1.46 -0.54 0.68
N SER A 136 2.27 0.15 1.49
CA SER A 136 2.18 0.09 2.95
C SER A 136 1.26 1.17 3.54
N GLU A 137 0.88 2.19 2.78
CA GLU A 137 0.01 3.26 3.26
C GLU A 137 -1.37 2.73 3.72
N PRO A 138 -1.85 3.06 4.93
CA PRO A 138 -3.18 2.67 5.37
C PRO A 138 -4.27 3.36 4.54
N LYS A 139 -5.50 2.85 4.60
CA LYS A 139 -6.61 3.56 3.96
C LYS A 139 -6.84 4.90 4.69
N PRO A 140 -7.30 5.97 4.01
CA PRO A 140 -7.48 7.29 4.62
C PRO A 140 -8.36 7.30 5.88
N GLN A 141 -9.29 6.35 6.01
CA GLN A 141 -10.15 6.20 7.18
C GLN A 141 -9.54 5.38 8.34
N VAL A 142 -8.27 4.99 8.26
CA VAL A 142 -7.55 4.28 9.32
C VAL A 142 -6.71 5.28 10.08
N TRP A 143 -7.11 5.56 11.32
CA TRP A 143 -6.34 6.37 12.25
C TRP A 143 -5.75 5.49 13.35
N PHE A 144 -4.65 5.97 13.93
CA PHE A 144 -4.02 5.42 15.12
C PHE A 144 -4.27 6.36 16.29
N ASP A 145 -4.38 5.77 17.47
CA ASP A 145 -4.40 6.53 18.72
C ASP A 145 -2.96 6.83 19.11
N ASP A 146 -2.72 7.96 19.77
CA ASP A 146 -1.39 8.29 20.30
C ASP A 146 -0.88 7.14 21.17
N GLY A 147 0.32 6.67 20.87
CA GLY A 147 0.94 5.60 21.60
C GLY A 147 1.84 6.11 22.73
N ARG A 148 2.77 5.26 23.16
CA ARG A 148 3.68 5.54 24.28
C ARG A 148 5.06 5.02 23.93
N SER A 149 6.10 5.72 24.38
CA SER A 149 7.48 5.24 24.24
C SER A 149 7.65 3.88 24.92
N LEU A 150 8.50 3.03 24.34
CA LEU A 150 8.73 1.69 24.85
C LEU A 150 9.70 1.72 26.03
N ALA A 151 9.56 0.76 26.95
CA ALA A 151 10.65 0.48 27.88
C ALA A 151 11.84 -0.10 27.11
N ALA A 152 13.05 0.32 27.47
CA ALA A 152 14.26 -0.10 26.75
C ALA A 152 14.37 -1.63 26.63
N GLY A 153 14.37 -2.13 25.40
CA GLY A 153 14.48 -3.57 25.11
C GLY A 153 13.21 -4.37 25.34
N ALA A 154 12.05 -3.74 25.51
CA ALA A 154 10.76 -4.43 25.63
C ALA A 154 10.44 -5.24 24.35
N ALA A 155 9.71 -6.33 24.52
CA ALA A 155 9.09 -7.03 23.38
C ALA A 155 8.05 -6.11 22.73
N VAL A 156 7.86 -6.23 21.41
CA VAL A 156 6.93 -5.38 20.65
C VAL A 156 6.00 -6.20 19.78
N ARG A 157 4.80 -5.65 19.54
CA ARG A 157 3.79 -6.17 18.61
C ARG A 157 3.20 -5.05 17.77
N LEU A 158 3.08 -5.26 16.46
CA LEU A 158 2.42 -4.33 15.55
C LEU A 158 0.93 -4.17 15.89
N ASP A 159 0.43 -2.93 15.86
CA ASP A 159 -1.01 -2.65 15.88
C ASP A 159 -1.68 -3.34 14.69
N ARG A 160 -2.88 -3.90 14.88
CA ARG A 160 -3.62 -4.65 13.84
C ARG A 160 -3.84 -3.86 12.55
N ARG A 161 -3.88 -2.52 12.64
CA ARG A 161 -4.03 -1.59 11.51
C ARG A 161 -2.73 -1.35 10.76
N THR A 162 -1.57 -1.58 11.39
CA THR A 162 -0.25 -1.33 10.81
C THR A 162 0.08 -2.30 9.69
N ARG A 163 0.50 -1.73 8.56
CA ARG A 163 0.93 -2.43 7.36
C ARG A 163 2.44 -2.29 7.24
N VAL A 164 3.14 -3.41 7.35
CA VAL A 164 4.60 -3.47 7.15
C VAL A 164 4.90 -4.35 5.95
N LEU A 165 5.75 -3.86 5.07
CA LEU A 165 6.27 -4.56 3.90
C LEU A 165 7.79 -4.40 3.88
N TYR A 166 8.47 -5.13 3.01
CA TYR A 166 9.90 -4.96 2.81
C TYR A 166 10.32 -5.38 1.40
N ASP A 167 11.44 -4.84 0.95
CA ASP A 167 12.17 -5.32 -0.22
C ASP A 167 13.62 -5.68 0.17
N GLU A 168 14.51 -5.76 -0.82
CA GLU A 168 15.93 -6.04 -0.59
C GLU A 168 16.63 -4.97 0.26
N HIS A 169 16.21 -3.71 0.16
CA HIS A 169 16.90 -2.52 0.66
C HIS A 169 16.13 -1.76 1.75
N HIS A 170 14.81 -1.91 1.80
CA HIS A 170 13.92 -1.10 2.62
C HIS A 170 12.92 -1.94 3.41
N VAL A 171 12.52 -1.38 4.54
CA VAL A 171 11.31 -1.74 5.28
C VAL A 171 10.33 -0.60 5.08
N PHE A 172 9.11 -0.92 4.72
CA PHE A 172 8.03 0.05 4.52
C PHE A 172 7.00 -0.12 5.62
N ILE A 173 6.60 0.96 6.26
CA ILE A 173 5.57 0.93 7.29
C ILE A 173 4.66 2.13 7.11
N ASN A 174 3.37 1.86 6.97
CA ASN A 174 2.32 2.87 6.92
C ASN A 174 2.55 4.04 5.93
N GLY A 175 3.26 3.82 4.82
CA GLY A 175 3.56 4.88 3.84
C GLY A 175 4.99 5.41 3.89
N GLU A 176 5.76 5.05 4.90
CA GLU A 176 7.14 5.49 5.08
C GLU A 176 8.15 4.39 4.74
N SER A 177 9.39 4.77 4.39
CA SER A 177 10.46 3.85 4.03
C SER A 177 11.73 4.04 4.88
N PHE A 178 12.30 2.92 5.30
CA PHE A 178 13.48 2.86 6.19
C PHE A 178 14.53 1.94 5.59
N ARG A 179 15.76 2.45 5.42
CA ARG A 179 16.88 1.64 4.92
C ARG A 179 17.50 0.82 6.03
N ALA A 180 17.38 -0.50 5.94
CA ALA A 180 17.95 -1.43 6.91
C ALA A 180 18.89 -2.43 6.21
N GLY A 181 20.02 -2.71 6.83
CA GLY A 181 20.99 -3.72 6.36
C GLY A 181 21.30 -4.76 7.44
N GLY A 182 21.90 -5.89 7.03
CA GLY A 182 22.44 -6.89 7.95
C GLY A 182 21.44 -7.43 8.96
N ARG A 183 21.76 -7.30 10.25
CA ARG A 183 20.96 -7.83 11.35
C ARG A 183 19.63 -7.09 11.51
N ASP A 184 19.65 -5.76 11.39
CA ASP A 184 18.45 -4.94 11.57
C ASP A 184 17.43 -5.24 10.47
N ALA A 185 17.88 -5.42 9.21
CA ALA A 185 17.02 -5.86 8.12
C ALA A 185 16.36 -7.22 8.42
N THR A 186 17.13 -8.19 8.91
CA THR A 186 16.61 -9.51 9.27
C THR A 186 15.52 -9.43 10.35
N LEU A 187 15.75 -8.62 11.39
CA LEU A 187 14.81 -8.46 12.49
C LEU A 187 13.57 -7.66 12.07
N MET A 188 13.71 -6.63 11.23
CA MET A 188 12.56 -5.88 10.69
C MET A 188 11.70 -6.73 9.76
N ARG A 189 12.30 -7.59 8.92
CA ARG A 189 11.56 -8.58 8.13
C ARG A 189 10.78 -9.54 9.02
N ARG A 190 11.40 -10.02 10.09
CA ARG A 190 10.70 -10.84 11.10
C ARG A 190 9.55 -10.08 11.74
N LEU A 191 9.73 -8.81 12.11
CA LEU A 191 8.65 -7.97 12.64
C LEU A 191 7.51 -7.84 11.63
N ALA A 192 7.80 -7.66 10.34
CA ALA A 192 6.80 -7.58 9.29
C ALA A 192 5.98 -8.88 9.17
N ASP A 193 6.67 -10.03 9.13
CA ASP A 193 6.05 -11.34 8.90
C ASP A 193 5.32 -11.88 10.14
N GLN A 194 5.96 -11.78 11.31
CA GLN A 194 5.47 -12.36 12.56
C GLN A 194 4.66 -11.35 13.39
N ARG A 195 4.68 -10.08 12.99
CA ARG A 195 4.01 -8.96 13.68
C ARG A 195 4.47 -8.73 15.12
N ARG A 196 5.55 -9.40 15.54
CA ARG A 196 6.11 -9.37 16.89
C ARG A 196 7.62 -9.52 16.86
N LEU A 197 8.29 -8.92 17.83
CA LEU A 197 9.68 -9.22 18.20
C LEU A 197 9.78 -9.41 19.72
N SER A 198 10.51 -10.44 20.13
CA SER A 198 10.80 -10.68 21.54
C SER A 198 11.78 -9.65 22.11
N ALA A 199 11.81 -9.49 23.44
CA ALA A 199 12.76 -8.60 24.12
C ALA A 199 14.23 -8.92 23.79
N ASN A 200 14.57 -10.21 23.60
CA ASN A 200 15.91 -10.63 23.19
C ASN A 200 16.27 -10.14 21.79
N GLU A 201 15.29 -10.07 20.89
CA GLU A 201 15.48 -9.61 19.52
C GLU A 201 15.56 -8.09 19.45
N VAL A 202 14.70 -7.40 20.18
CA VAL A 202 14.75 -5.92 20.28
C VAL A 202 16.10 -5.46 20.85
N ARG A 203 16.64 -6.15 21.87
CA ARG A 203 17.99 -5.85 22.39
C ARG A 203 19.14 -6.07 21.41
N ARG A 204 18.91 -6.79 20.31
CA ARG A 204 19.89 -6.95 19.22
C ARG A 204 19.78 -5.84 18.17
N LEU A 205 18.78 -4.96 18.32
CA LEU A 205 18.61 -3.67 17.66
C LEU A 205 19.95 -2.92 17.50
N GLY A 206 20.32 -2.47 16.29
CA GLY A 206 21.16 -1.27 16.17
C GLY A 206 20.42 -0.04 16.71
N ALA A 207 21.16 1.01 17.08
CA ALA A 207 20.58 2.21 17.70
C ALA A 207 19.51 2.89 16.82
N ALA A 208 19.75 2.99 15.51
CA ALA A 208 18.79 3.59 14.57
C ALA A 208 17.49 2.76 14.49
N ALA A 209 17.60 1.44 14.39
CA ALA A 209 16.44 0.56 14.31
C ALA A 209 15.66 0.48 15.64
N ALA A 210 16.34 0.62 16.78
CA ALA A 210 15.69 0.77 18.07
C ALA A 210 14.91 2.10 18.15
N GLN A 211 15.49 3.21 17.68
CA GLN A 211 14.81 4.50 17.63
C GLN A 211 13.54 4.43 16.76
N TRP A 212 13.58 3.77 15.61
CA TRP A 212 12.38 3.60 14.79
C TRP A 212 11.24 2.89 15.54
N LEU A 213 11.57 1.88 16.37
CA LEU A 213 10.54 1.21 17.16
C LEU A 213 9.91 2.16 18.19
N ASP A 214 10.69 3.04 18.81
CA ASP A 214 10.18 4.05 19.73
C ASP A 214 9.30 5.07 19.00
N ASP A 215 9.74 5.57 17.85
CA ASP A 215 8.96 6.49 17.02
C ASP A 215 7.63 5.86 16.56
N TRP A 216 7.66 4.59 16.13
CA TRP A 216 6.47 3.85 15.73
C TRP A 216 5.57 3.52 16.92
N ALA A 217 6.13 3.36 18.12
CA ALA A 217 5.35 3.19 19.33
C ALA A 217 4.63 4.47 19.71
N GLU A 218 5.28 5.63 19.63
CA GLU A 218 4.67 6.94 19.87
C GLU A 218 3.57 7.26 18.85
N ALA A 219 3.77 6.88 17.57
CA ALA A 219 2.76 6.98 16.52
C ALA A 219 1.61 5.96 16.65
N GLY A 220 1.65 5.05 17.63
CA GLY A 220 0.64 4.03 17.86
C GLY A 220 0.65 2.88 16.84
N TRP A 221 1.69 2.78 16.00
CA TRP A 221 1.81 1.75 14.97
C TRP A 221 2.24 0.40 15.54
N LEU A 222 2.84 0.40 16.72
CA LEU A 222 3.16 -0.80 17.48
C LEU A 222 3.06 -0.53 18.98
N HIS A 223 3.05 -1.61 19.75
CA HIS A 223 2.83 -1.58 21.20
C HIS A 223 3.82 -2.51 21.89
N ALA A 224 4.08 -2.27 23.18
CA ALA A 224 4.76 -3.25 24.01
C ALA A 224 3.95 -4.56 24.04
N ASP A 225 4.64 -5.70 23.91
CA ASP A 225 4.00 -7.01 23.89
C ASP A 225 3.94 -7.61 25.29
N GLU A 226 2.86 -7.31 26.02
CA GLU A 226 2.64 -7.73 27.41
C GLU A 226 2.45 -9.24 27.57
N GLU A 227 2.16 -9.98 26.49
CA GLU A 227 2.09 -11.46 26.49
C GLU A 227 3.46 -12.13 26.62
N SER A 228 4.55 -11.34 26.68
CA SER A 228 5.92 -11.84 26.91
C SER A 228 6.39 -11.69 28.36
N ALA A 229 5.53 -11.25 29.29
CA ALA A 229 5.84 -11.33 30.72
C ALA A 229 5.75 -12.80 31.17
N PRO A 230 6.81 -13.36 31.79
CA PRO A 230 6.82 -14.74 32.27
C PRO A 230 5.75 -15.01 33.34
#